data_AF-A0A6G5A4S0-F1
#
_entry.id   AF-A0A6G5A4S0-F1
#
_cell.length_a   1.000
_cell.length_b   1.000
_cell.length_c   1.000
_cell.angle_alpha   90.00
_cell.angle_beta   90.00
_cell.angle_gamma   90.00
#
_symmetry.space_group_name_H-M   'P 1'
#
loop_
_entity.id
_entity.type
_entity.pdbx_description
1 polymer ?
#
loop_
_entity_poly.entity_id
_entity_poly.type
_entity_poly.pdbx_seq_one_letter_code
_entity_poly.pdbx_strand_id
1 'polypeptide(L)'
;MMKHRDNRLYVQWNLENMATLMGKHFPNAHCIIIRPNRLQYLTFSCYDNFVESNDMGAPTHEFSISALEHMHALLSTLSTRLNDKTDKAKYGPVATTLLEHPVTLIGFSKGCVVLNQFLYAMKALEVAPDDDVGQLVRRIKAMYWLDGGHSGGSNTWVTKEAAMKPLKHLDIKVYIHVTPYQVLCSSRPWIGKEEKVFRETLKKLGVDVTRKIYHEDEPSSLEMHFAVLEEFKEVA
;
A
#
# COMPACT_ATOMS: atom_id res chain seq x y z
N MET A 1 10.40 5.04 -16.14
CA MET A 1 9.39 5.76 -16.95
C MET A 1 9.94 6.20 -18.30
N MET A 2 10.86 7.17 -18.42
CA MET A 2 11.24 7.73 -19.75
C MET A 2 12.00 6.81 -20.72
N LYS A 3 12.60 5.72 -20.23
CA LYS A 3 13.42 4.78 -21.04
C LYS A 3 12.59 3.77 -21.85
N HIS A 4 11.32 3.54 -21.50
CA HIS A 4 10.44 2.61 -22.21
C HIS A 4 9.44 3.40 -23.07
N ARG A 5 9.24 2.97 -24.32
CA ARG A 5 8.44 3.69 -25.34
C ARG A 5 7.03 4.00 -24.84
N ASP A 6 6.37 3.02 -24.23
CA ASP A 6 4.96 3.12 -23.81
C ASP A 6 4.79 3.81 -22.45
N ASN A 7 5.87 3.91 -21.65
CA ASN A 7 5.81 4.47 -20.29
C ASN A 7 5.95 6.00 -20.28
N ARG A 8 6.23 6.62 -21.44
CA ARG A 8 6.36 8.08 -21.58
C ARG A 8 5.03 8.80 -21.34
N LEU A 9 3.92 8.19 -21.73
CA LEU A 9 2.56 8.73 -21.55
C LEU A 9 2.17 8.81 -20.06
N TYR A 10 2.85 8.07 -19.19
CA TYR A 10 2.55 7.99 -17.76
C TYR A 10 3.58 8.70 -16.89
N VAL A 11 4.49 9.50 -17.47
CA VAL A 11 5.57 10.17 -16.72
C VAL A 11 5.04 11.10 -15.63
N GLN A 12 3.81 11.60 -15.77
CA GLN A 12 3.12 12.39 -14.75
C GLN A 12 2.91 11.62 -13.43
N TRP A 13 2.92 10.28 -13.47
CA TRP A 13 2.77 9.40 -12.31
C TRP A 13 4.12 8.89 -11.77
N ASN A 14 5.22 9.60 -12.03
CA ASN A 14 6.54 9.25 -11.50
C ASN A 14 6.64 9.50 -9.97
N LEU A 15 7.75 9.07 -9.38
CA LEU A 15 7.96 9.12 -7.93
C LEU A 15 7.86 10.54 -7.37
N GLU A 16 8.46 11.51 -8.06
CA GLU A 16 8.54 12.92 -7.65
C GLU A 16 7.17 13.61 -7.71
N ASN A 17 6.41 13.36 -8.77
CA ASN A 17 5.06 13.88 -8.92
C ASN A 17 4.11 13.24 -7.92
N MET A 18 4.30 11.95 -7.60
CA MET A 18 3.54 11.28 -6.54
C MET A 18 3.86 11.84 -5.16
N ALA A 19 5.12 12.15 -4.86
CA ALA A 19 5.47 12.86 -3.62
C ALA A 19 4.75 14.21 -3.52
N THR A 20 4.72 14.97 -4.62
CA THR A 20 4.03 16.27 -4.70
C THR A 20 2.52 16.11 -4.53
N LEU A 21 1.91 15.12 -5.20
CA LEU A 21 0.48 14.85 -5.13
C LEU A 21 0.06 14.42 -3.72
N MET A 22 0.79 13.49 -3.10
CA MET A 22 0.50 13.05 -1.74
C MET A 22 0.66 14.19 -0.74
N GLY A 23 1.64 15.08 -0.93
CA GLY A 23 1.78 16.28 -0.09
C GLY A 23 0.59 17.25 -0.19
N LYS A 24 -0.11 17.29 -1.34
CA LYS A 24 -1.36 18.07 -1.48
C LYS A 24 -2.54 17.38 -0.79
N HIS A 25 -2.63 16.05 -0.86
CA HIS A 25 -3.69 15.29 -0.20
C HIS A 25 -3.55 15.30 1.32
N PHE A 26 -2.31 15.26 1.82
CA PHE A 26 -1.99 15.20 3.25
C PHE A 26 -1.07 16.35 3.66
N PRO A 27 -1.55 17.60 3.68
CA PRO A 27 -0.71 18.79 3.91
C PRO A 27 -0.10 18.84 5.33
N ASN A 28 -0.66 18.08 6.26
CA ASN A 28 -0.22 18.04 7.66
C ASN A 28 0.51 16.72 8.01
N ALA A 29 1.00 15.98 7.01
CA ALA A 29 1.68 14.70 7.22
C ALA A 29 3.04 14.64 6.52
N HIS A 30 3.91 13.75 7.01
CA HIS A 30 5.11 13.36 6.31
C HIS A 30 4.78 12.32 5.22
N CYS A 31 4.79 12.74 3.96
CA CYS A 31 4.55 11.84 2.84
C CYS A 31 5.84 11.14 2.41
N ILE A 32 5.94 9.84 2.67
CA ILE A 32 7.07 8.99 2.32
C ILE A 32 6.67 8.09 1.16
N ILE A 33 7.35 8.22 0.02
CA ILE A 33 7.10 7.38 -1.16
C ILE A 33 8.14 6.27 -1.24
N ILE A 34 7.67 5.03 -1.26
CA ILE A 34 8.51 3.84 -1.37
C ILE A 34 8.58 3.41 -2.84
N ARG A 35 9.79 3.40 -3.40
CA ARG A 35 10.04 2.87 -4.74
C ARG A 35 10.12 1.33 -4.72
N PRO A 36 9.77 0.65 -5.82
CA PRO A 36 10.05 -0.78 -5.94
C PRO A 36 11.55 -1.07 -5.86
N ASN A 37 11.90 -2.25 -5.34
CA ASN A 37 13.29 -2.70 -5.27
C ASN A 37 13.87 -2.93 -6.67
N ARG A 38 13.06 -3.53 -7.54
CA ARG A 38 13.41 -3.88 -8.92
C ARG A 38 12.30 -3.43 -9.87
N LEU A 39 12.69 -2.92 -11.03
CA LEU A 39 11.79 -2.63 -12.14
C LEU A 39 12.05 -3.63 -13.27
N GLN A 40 11.42 -4.80 -13.19
CA GLN A 40 11.65 -5.90 -14.11
C GLN A 40 11.13 -5.56 -15.51
N TYR A 41 11.97 -5.82 -16.52
CA TYR A 41 11.73 -5.42 -17.92
C TYR A 41 11.37 -3.93 -18.10
N LEU A 42 11.85 -3.06 -17.20
CA LEU A 42 11.56 -1.61 -17.17
C LEU A 42 10.07 -1.24 -17.00
N THR A 43 9.23 -2.21 -16.64
CA THR A 43 7.77 -2.05 -16.60
C THR A 43 7.16 -2.61 -15.32
N PHE A 44 7.54 -3.81 -14.89
CA PHE A 44 6.94 -4.45 -13.74
C PHE A 44 7.63 -4.02 -12.45
N SER A 45 6.91 -3.30 -11.60
CA SER A 45 7.38 -2.95 -10.26
C SER A 45 7.38 -4.18 -9.37
N CYS A 46 8.54 -4.51 -8.80
CA CYS A 46 8.77 -5.63 -7.89
C CYS A 46 9.25 -5.09 -6.54
N TYR A 47 8.47 -5.36 -5.49
CA TYR A 47 8.76 -4.92 -4.11
C TYR A 47 9.47 -6.03 -3.34
N ASP A 48 10.53 -6.58 -3.93
CA ASP A 48 11.20 -7.82 -3.47
C ASP A 48 11.70 -7.76 -2.02
N ASN A 49 11.93 -6.56 -1.45
CA ASN A 49 12.31 -6.40 -0.04
C ASN A 49 11.14 -6.61 0.95
N PHE A 50 9.91 -6.60 0.44
CA PHE A 50 8.71 -6.80 1.23
C PHE A 50 8.06 -8.14 0.92
N VAL A 51 8.00 -8.52 -0.35
CA VAL A 51 7.31 -9.73 -0.82
C VAL A 51 8.01 -10.29 -2.04
N GLU A 52 8.29 -11.59 -2.03
CA GLU A 52 8.89 -12.28 -3.17
C GLU A 52 7.98 -12.13 -4.39
N SER A 53 8.57 -11.89 -5.56
CA SER A 53 7.81 -11.75 -6.80
C SER A 53 8.52 -12.38 -7.99
N ASN A 54 7.74 -13.01 -8.88
CA ASN A 54 8.27 -13.55 -10.13
C ASN A 54 8.63 -12.44 -11.13
N ASP A 55 9.09 -12.79 -12.33
CA ASP A 55 9.53 -11.81 -13.34
C ASP A 55 8.40 -10.96 -13.95
N MET A 56 7.14 -11.30 -13.66
CA MET A 56 5.98 -10.48 -14.01
C MET A 56 5.49 -9.67 -12.80
N GLY A 57 6.25 -9.68 -11.69
CA GLY A 57 5.94 -9.06 -10.42
C GLY A 57 4.61 -9.54 -9.84
N ALA A 58 4.29 -10.83 -10.00
CA ALA A 58 3.21 -11.48 -9.25
C ALA A 58 3.78 -11.98 -7.91
N PRO A 59 3.11 -11.72 -6.78
CA PRO A 59 3.66 -11.98 -5.46
C PRO A 59 3.51 -13.44 -5.02
N THR A 60 4.44 -13.91 -4.19
CA THR A 60 4.29 -15.07 -3.31
C THR A 60 4.19 -14.56 -1.88
N HIS A 61 3.00 -14.61 -1.29
CA HIS A 61 2.80 -14.14 0.09
C HIS A 61 3.20 -15.20 1.11
N GLU A 62 3.92 -14.77 2.14
CA GLU A 62 4.47 -15.65 3.17
C GLU A 62 3.97 -15.29 4.57
N PHE A 63 3.91 -16.30 5.45
CA PHE A 63 3.60 -16.10 6.86
C PHE A 63 4.89 -15.77 7.63
N SER A 64 5.33 -14.52 7.57
CA SER A 64 6.57 -14.05 8.20
C SER A 64 6.47 -12.57 8.59
N ILE A 65 7.17 -12.19 9.66
CA ILE A 65 7.27 -10.80 10.12
C ILE A 65 8.25 -9.95 9.29
N SER A 66 9.04 -10.56 8.41
CA SER A 66 10.18 -9.89 7.72
C SER A 66 9.81 -8.66 6.91
N ALA A 67 8.62 -8.61 6.32
CA ALA A 67 8.14 -7.41 5.62
C ALA A 67 7.99 -6.21 6.58
N LEU A 68 7.53 -6.44 7.80
CA LEU A 68 7.38 -5.41 8.82
C LEU A 68 8.72 -5.05 9.47
N GLU A 69 9.62 -6.02 9.66
CA GLU A 69 11.02 -5.76 10.07
C GLU A 69 11.71 -4.82 9.06
N HIS A 70 11.53 -5.09 7.76
CA HIS A 70 12.06 -4.23 6.71
C HIS A 70 11.45 -2.81 6.76
N MET A 71 10.13 -2.70 6.96
CA MET A 71 9.46 -1.40 7.11
C MET A 71 10.00 -0.62 8.31
N HIS A 72 10.17 -1.29 9.45
CA HIS A 72 10.76 -0.69 10.64
C HIS A 72 12.19 -0.18 10.37
N ALA A 73 13.04 -1.02 9.78
CA ALA A 73 14.42 -0.64 9.45
C ALA A 73 14.48 0.55 8.48
N LEU A 74 13.59 0.62 7.49
CA LEU A 74 13.49 1.74 6.56
C LEU A 74 13.10 3.04 7.27
N LEU A 75 12.06 3.02 8.11
CA LEU A 75 11.60 4.20 8.84
C LEU A 75 12.65 4.67 9.85
N SER A 76 13.30 3.75 10.57
CA SER A 76 14.35 4.08 11.53
C SER A 76 15.56 4.69 10.84
N THR A 77 15.97 4.14 9.70
CA THR A 77 17.05 4.73 8.88
C THR A 77 16.68 6.11 8.36
N LEU A 78 15.43 6.31 7.92
CA LEU A 78 14.95 7.60 7.44
C LEU A 78 14.94 8.64 8.57
N SER A 79 14.44 8.26 9.76
CA SER A 79 14.41 9.11 10.96
C SER A 79 15.81 9.59 11.32
N THR A 80 16.80 8.69 11.40
CA THR A 80 18.20 9.04 11.66
C THR A 80 18.74 10.02 10.63
N ARG A 81 18.51 9.75 9.33
CA ARG A 81 19.00 10.63 8.25
C ARG A 81 18.35 12.00 8.26
N LEU A 82 17.06 12.09 8.60
CA LEU A 82 16.38 13.38 8.76
C LEU A 82 16.98 14.14 9.95
N ASN A 83 17.23 13.48 11.07
CA ASN A 83 17.83 14.09 12.25
C ASN A 83 19.23 14.65 12.03
N ASP A 84 20.04 13.95 11.24
CA ASP A 84 21.41 14.37 10.94
C ASP A 84 21.43 15.54 9.96
N LYS A 85 20.48 15.61 9.03
CA LYS A 85 20.44 16.61 7.96
C LYS A 85 19.61 17.84 8.29
N THR A 86 18.77 17.76 9.31
CA THR A 86 17.85 18.84 9.66
C THR A 86 18.55 19.89 10.51
N ASP A 87 18.35 21.15 10.16
CA ASP A 87 18.68 22.27 11.04
C ASP A 87 17.80 22.19 12.29
N LYS A 88 18.38 21.65 13.38
CA LYS A 88 17.67 21.41 14.64
C LYS A 88 17.15 22.71 15.26
N ALA A 89 17.78 23.85 14.99
CA ALA A 89 17.31 25.14 15.48
C ALA A 89 16.03 25.60 14.78
N LYS A 90 15.80 25.16 13.53
CA LYS A 90 14.61 25.53 12.75
C LYS A 90 13.50 24.48 12.77
N TYR A 91 13.86 23.21 12.80
CA TYR A 91 12.91 22.11 12.58
C TYR A 91 13.11 20.92 13.54
N GLY A 92 13.86 21.12 14.63
CA GLY A 92 14.24 20.07 15.58
C GLY A 92 13.10 19.12 15.98
N PRO A 93 11.98 19.61 16.52
CA PRO A 93 10.87 18.75 16.96
C PRO A 93 10.21 17.94 15.85
N VAL A 94 10.18 18.47 14.62
CA VAL A 94 9.48 17.86 13.47
C VAL A 94 10.32 16.74 12.85
N ALA A 95 11.64 16.90 12.77
CA ALA A 95 12.50 15.86 12.22
C ALA A 95 12.73 14.69 13.19
N THR A 96 12.76 14.95 14.51
CA THR A 96 13.19 13.97 15.53
C THR A 96 12.14 12.98 15.97
N THR A 97 10.88 13.20 15.60
CA THR A 97 9.73 12.45 16.15
C THR A 97 9.02 11.61 15.08
N LEU A 98 9.62 11.36 13.91
CA LEU A 98 9.00 10.57 12.83
C LEU A 98 8.50 9.19 13.31
N LEU A 99 9.22 8.57 14.25
CA LEU A 99 8.87 7.27 14.81
C LEU A 99 7.77 7.31 15.89
N GLU A 100 7.29 8.50 16.26
CA GLU A 100 6.23 8.68 17.26
C GLU A 100 4.86 8.95 16.62
N HIS A 101 4.85 9.33 15.34
CA HIS A 101 3.62 9.72 14.64
C HIS A 101 2.77 8.52 14.19
N PRO A 102 1.43 8.66 14.14
CA PRO A 102 0.56 7.70 13.49
C PRO A 102 0.98 7.40 12.04
N VAL A 103 0.73 6.18 11.59
CA VAL A 103 1.09 5.71 10.25
C VAL A 103 -0.18 5.40 9.46
N THR A 104 -0.22 5.94 8.24
CA THR A 104 -1.19 5.56 7.21
C THR A 104 -0.44 4.87 6.08
N LEU A 105 -0.90 3.69 5.67
CA LEU A 105 -0.29 2.92 4.58
C LEU A 105 -1.16 3.01 3.33
N ILE A 106 -0.55 3.33 2.19
CA ILE A 106 -1.25 3.47 0.91
C ILE A 106 -0.56 2.59 -0.12
N GLY A 107 -1.29 1.62 -0.64
CA GLY A 107 -0.86 0.75 -1.72
C GLY A 107 -1.62 1.11 -2.98
N PHE A 108 -0.92 1.51 -4.03
CA PHE A 108 -1.51 1.72 -5.35
C PHE A 108 -1.08 0.65 -6.33
N SER A 109 -2.00 0.09 -7.12
CA SER A 109 -1.70 -0.90 -8.15
C SER A 109 -0.91 -2.08 -7.57
N LYS A 110 0.34 -2.31 -7.99
CA LYS A 110 1.22 -3.32 -7.41
C LYS A 110 1.67 -3.03 -5.97
N GLY A 111 1.56 -1.80 -5.47
CA GLY A 111 1.80 -1.50 -4.06
C GLY A 111 0.84 -2.25 -3.12
N CYS A 112 -0.36 -2.62 -3.60
CA CYS A 112 -1.31 -3.44 -2.84
C CYS A 112 -0.75 -4.83 -2.49
N VAL A 113 0.21 -5.37 -3.25
CA VAL A 113 0.82 -6.67 -2.92
C VAL A 113 1.62 -6.61 -1.64
N VAL A 114 2.19 -5.45 -1.30
CA VAL A 114 2.89 -5.18 -0.04
C VAL A 114 1.89 -5.09 1.11
N LEU A 115 0.75 -4.40 0.90
CA LEU A 115 -0.30 -4.33 1.92
C LEU A 115 -0.86 -5.73 2.24
N ASN A 116 -1.07 -6.55 1.21
CA ASN A 116 -1.47 -7.95 1.38
C ASN A 116 -0.44 -8.73 2.21
N GLN A 117 0.86 -8.54 1.95
CA GLN A 117 1.92 -9.14 2.74
C GLN A 117 1.91 -8.68 4.19
N PHE A 118 1.63 -7.40 4.45
CA PHE A 118 1.51 -6.90 5.83
C PHE A 118 0.37 -7.53 6.60
N LEU A 119 -0.73 -7.96 5.97
CA LEU A 119 -1.79 -8.72 6.65
C LEU A 119 -1.26 -10.05 7.19
N TYR A 120 -0.48 -10.78 6.38
CA TYR A 120 0.17 -12.01 6.82
C TYR A 120 1.22 -11.75 7.89
N ALA A 121 2.02 -10.68 7.74
CA ALA A 121 3.05 -10.32 8.69
C ALA A 121 2.48 -9.90 10.05
N MET A 122 1.39 -9.12 10.08
CA MET A 122 0.69 -8.77 11.32
C MET A 122 0.14 -10.03 12.01
N LYS A 123 -0.35 -11.01 11.23
CA LYS A 123 -0.79 -12.28 11.82
C LYS A 123 0.38 -13.13 12.32
N ALA A 124 1.52 -13.11 11.63
CA ALA A 124 2.74 -13.78 12.06
C ALA A 124 3.30 -13.17 13.36
N LEU A 125 3.21 -11.86 13.53
CA LEU A 125 3.62 -11.14 14.73
C LEU A 125 2.85 -11.56 15.99
N GLU A 126 1.59 -11.98 15.85
CA GLU A 126 0.82 -12.57 16.98
C GLU A 126 1.43 -13.90 17.47
N VAL A 127 2.18 -14.61 16.62
CA VAL A 127 2.80 -15.92 16.91
C VAL A 127 4.27 -15.76 17.31
N ALA A 128 4.98 -14.85 16.65
CA ALA A 128 6.36 -14.51 16.92
C ALA A 128 6.46 -13.01 17.23
N PRO A 129 6.22 -12.60 18.49
CA PRO A 129 6.26 -11.20 18.88
C PRO A 129 7.66 -10.61 18.73
N ASP A 130 7.69 -9.37 18.24
CA ASP A 130 8.85 -8.50 18.21
C ASP A 130 8.41 -7.12 18.70
N ASP A 131 9.14 -6.55 19.67
CA ASP A 131 8.70 -5.33 20.36
C ASP A 131 8.76 -4.10 19.46
N ASP A 132 9.81 -3.97 18.66
CA ASP A 132 10.02 -2.83 17.77
C ASP A 132 8.99 -2.84 16.62
N VAL A 133 8.82 -4.01 16.00
CA VAL A 133 7.80 -4.22 14.97
C VAL A 133 6.40 -4.07 15.56
N GLY A 134 6.16 -4.55 16.78
CA GLY A 134 4.90 -4.37 17.49
C GLY A 134 4.56 -2.91 17.77
N GLN A 135 5.56 -2.09 18.12
CA GLN A 135 5.37 -0.64 18.26
C GLN A 135 5.01 0.02 16.92
N LEU A 136 5.70 -0.35 15.84
CA LEU A 136 5.35 0.13 14.49
C LEU A 136 3.91 -0.22 14.12
N VAL A 137 3.50 -1.48 14.31
CA VAL A 137 2.16 -1.96 13.94
C VAL A 137 1.07 -1.23 14.72
N ARG A 138 1.27 -0.98 16.02
CA ARG A 138 0.31 -0.21 16.85
C ARG A 138 0.11 1.23 16.40
N ARG A 139 1.06 1.80 15.66
CA ARG A 139 0.97 3.15 15.09
C ARG A 139 0.17 3.19 13.79
N ILE A 140 -0.02 2.05 13.11
CA ILE A 140 -0.83 2.00 11.89
C ILE A 140 -2.28 2.30 12.27
N LYS A 141 -2.88 3.33 11.67
CA LYS A 141 -4.28 3.73 11.91
C LYS A 141 -5.18 3.54 10.70
N ALA A 142 -4.61 3.56 9.51
CA ALA A 142 -5.36 3.39 8.28
C ALA A 142 -4.53 2.68 7.20
N MET A 143 -5.22 1.89 6.37
CA MET A 143 -4.67 1.21 5.20
C MET A 143 -5.58 1.43 3.98
N TYR A 144 -4.98 1.86 2.86
CA TYR A 144 -5.67 2.17 1.61
C TYR A 144 -5.21 1.23 0.50
N TRP A 145 -6.13 0.41 -0.01
CA TRP A 145 -5.94 -0.30 -1.26
C TRP A 145 -6.52 0.54 -2.39
N LEU A 146 -5.63 1.12 -3.20
CA LEU A 146 -5.95 1.94 -4.36
C LEU A 146 -5.76 1.11 -5.63
N ASP A 147 -6.87 0.65 -6.17
CA ASP A 147 -7.02 -0.04 -7.43
C ASP A 147 -6.01 -1.19 -7.64
N GLY A 148 -5.96 -2.08 -6.65
CA GLY A 148 -5.01 -3.19 -6.60
C GLY A 148 -5.13 -4.16 -7.77
N GLY A 149 -3.99 -4.49 -8.38
CA GLY A 149 -3.90 -5.40 -9.51
C GLY A 149 -2.46 -5.83 -9.80
N HIS A 150 -2.29 -7.03 -10.35
CA HIS A 150 -1.00 -7.52 -10.85
C HIS A 150 -1.21 -8.56 -11.96
N SER A 151 -0.11 -9.00 -12.58
CA SER A 151 -0.10 -9.92 -13.73
C SER A 151 -0.32 -11.40 -13.36
N GLY A 152 -0.64 -11.71 -12.10
CA GLY A 152 -0.87 -13.08 -11.62
C GLY A 152 -2.35 -13.45 -11.70
N GLY A 153 -2.63 -14.76 -11.67
CA GLY A 153 -4.00 -15.30 -11.82
C GLY A 153 -4.81 -15.43 -10.53
N SER A 154 -4.26 -15.04 -9.38
CA SER A 154 -4.91 -15.10 -8.06
C SER A 154 -4.11 -14.29 -7.03
N ASN A 155 -4.64 -14.17 -5.81
CA ASN A 155 -4.03 -13.48 -4.67
C ASN A 155 -3.81 -11.98 -4.90
N THR A 156 -4.66 -11.37 -5.73
CA THR A 156 -4.72 -9.91 -5.90
C THR A 156 -5.31 -9.27 -4.64
N TRP A 157 -6.28 -9.93 -4.01
CA TRP A 157 -6.81 -9.55 -2.69
C TRP A 157 -6.72 -10.74 -1.73
N VAL A 158 -6.50 -10.47 -0.43
CA VAL A 158 -6.41 -11.52 0.58
C VAL A 158 -7.79 -12.13 0.84
N THR A 159 -7.90 -13.45 0.71
CA THR A 159 -9.17 -14.17 0.94
C THR A 159 -9.18 -14.98 2.23
N LYS A 160 -8.05 -15.04 2.95
CA LYS A 160 -7.90 -15.80 4.20
C LYS A 160 -8.35 -14.95 5.39
N GLU A 161 -9.47 -15.30 6.01
CA GLU A 161 -10.03 -14.62 7.20
C GLU A 161 -9.00 -14.44 8.32
N ALA A 162 -8.19 -15.47 8.60
CA ALA A 162 -7.19 -15.44 9.67
C ALA A 162 -6.16 -14.31 9.51
N ALA A 163 -5.79 -13.95 8.27
CA ALA A 163 -4.83 -12.88 8.00
C ALA A 163 -5.44 -11.48 8.19
N MET A 164 -6.78 -11.35 8.12
CA MET A 164 -7.48 -10.08 8.28
C MET A 164 -7.87 -9.78 9.74
N LYS A 165 -7.91 -10.79 10.62
CA LYS A 165 -8.25 -10.62 12.05
C LYS A 165 -7.45 -9.54 12.77
N PRO A 166 -6.13 -9.41 12.57
CA PRO A 166 -5.34 -8.37 13.24
C PRO A 166 -5.86 -6.95 13.00
N LEU A 167 -6.44 -6.65 11.82
CA LEU A 167 -6.99 -5.32 11.50
C LEU A 167 -8.05 -4.88 12.52
N LYS A 168 -8.89 -5.81 12.98
CA LYS A 168 -9.90 -5.50 14.00
C LYS A 168 -9.28 -5.28 15.37
N HIS A 169 -8.37 -6.16 15.78
CA HIS A 169 -7.73 -6.09 17.09
C HIS A 169 -6.90 -4.81 17.27
N LEU A 170 -6.30 -4.33 16.18
CA LEU A 170 -5.46 -3.14 16.14
C LEU A 170 -6.22 -1.85 15.84
N ASP A 171 -7.54 -1.94 15.64
CA ASP A 171 -8.41 -0.81 15.26
C ASP A 171 -7.91 -0.06 14.01
N ILE A 172 -7.49 -0.82 12.99
CA ILE A 172 -7.00 -0.26 11.73
C ILE A 172 -8.18 -0.05 10.78
N LYS A 173 -8.38 1.20 10.34
CA LYS A 173 -9.37 1.54 9.30
C LYS A 173 -8.91 1.05 7.93
N VAL A 174 -9.84 0.51 7.14
CA VAL A 174 -9.56 0.02 5.80
C VAL A 174 -10.35 0.80 4.75
N TYR A 175 -9.64 1.28 3.74
CA TYR A 175 -10.23 1.97 2.60
C TYR A 175 -9.96 1.22 1.32
N ILE A 176 -11.04 0.86 0.62
CA ILE A 176 -11.01 0.14 -0.66
C ILE A 176 -11.46 1.13 -1.74
N HIS A 177 -10.52 1.58 -2.55
CA HIS A 177 -10.78 2.47 -3.68
C HIS A 177 -10.45 1.70 -4.95
N VAL A 178 -11.44 1.46 -5.82
CA VAL A 178 -11.26 0.61 -7.01
C VAL A 178 -11.92 1.23 -8.23
N THR A 179 -11.54 0.77 -9.41
CA THR A 179 -12.15 1.13 -10.68
C THR A 179 -12.68 -0.12 -11.41
N PRO A 180 -13.59 0.04 -12.38
CA PRO A 180 -13.94 -1.03 -13.31
C PRO A 180 -12.74 -1.68 -13.99
N TYR A 181 -11.64 -0.94 -14.19
CA TYR A 181 -10.41 -1.46 -14.79
C TYR A 181 -9.84 -2.68 -14.08
N GLN A 182 -9.93 -2.73 -12.75
CA GLN A 182 -9.51 -3.90 -11.98
C GLN A 182 -10.69 -4.83 -11.66
N VAL A 183 -11.72 -4.32 -10.97
CA VAL A 183 -12.72 -5.20 -10.33
C VAL A 183 -13.84 -5.66 -11.25
N LEU A 184 -14.07 -4.99 -12.39
CA LEU A 184 -15.05 -5.40 -13.41
C LEU A 184 -14.38 -5.95 -14.68
N CYS A 185 -13.08 -6.27 -14.62
CA CYS A 185 -12.32 -6.76 -15.76
C CYS A 185 -12.72 -8.20 -16.14
N SER A 186 -13.40 -8.38 -17.27
CA SER A 186 -13.87 -9.69 -17.75
C SER A 186 -12.74 -10.68 -18.06
N SER A 187 -11.56 -10.21 -18.47
CA SER A 187 -10.39 -11.04 -18.73
C SER A 187 -9.62 -11.42 -17.45
N ARG A 188 -9.87 -10.72 -16.33
CA ARG A 188 -9.25 -10.98 -15.02
C ARG A 188 -10.31 -11.05 -13.91
N PRO A 189 -11.31 -11.95 -14.04
CA PRO A 189 -12.51 -11.93 -13.19
C PRO A 189 -12.21 -12.28 -11.72
N TRP A 190 -11.07 -12.90 -11.43
CA TRP A 190 -10.67 -13.20 -10.05
C TRP A 190 -10.46 -11.93 -9.23
N ILE A 191 -10.03 -10.81 -9.82
CA ILE A 191 -9.73 -9.58 -9.07
C ILE A 191 -10.99 -9.08 -8.35
N GLY A 192 -12.11 -8.94 -9.07
CA GLY A 192 -13.39 -8.54 -8.47
C GLY A 192 -13.98 -9.59 -7.52
N LYS A 193 -13.78 -10.89 -7.81
CA LYS A 193 -14.22 -11.97 -6.92
C LYS A 193 -13.47 -11.95 -5.59
N GLU A 194 -12.15 -11.83 -5.62
CA GLU A 194 -11.30 -11.76 -4.44
C GLU A 194 -11.54 -10.47 -3.65
N GLU A 195 -11.70 -9.31 -4.32
CA GLU A 195 -12.05 -8.03 -3.66
C GLU A 195 -13.36 -8.17 -2.88
N LYS A 196 -14.38 -8.77 -3.50
CA LYS A 196 -15.66 -9.02 -2.83
C LYS A 196 -15.48 -9.89 -1.59
N VAL A 197 -14.69 -10.98 -1.69
CA VAL A 197 -14.41 -11.85 -0.53
C VAL A 197 -13.68 -11.09 0.57
N PHE A 198 -12.64 -10.32 0.22
CA PHE A 198 -11.88 -9.48 1.15
C PHE A 198 -12.81 -8.52 1.89
N ARG A 199 -13.60 -7.73 1.16
CA ARG A 199 -14.54 -6.75 1.72
C ARG A 199 -15.59 -7.38 2.65
N GLU A 200 -16.25 -8.45 2.20
CA GLU A 200 -17.29 -9.09 3.02
C GLU A 200 -16.69 -9.76 4.26
N THR A 201 -15.46 -10.25 4.18
CA THR A 201 -14.73 -10.79 5.34
C THR A 201 -14.40 -9.68 6.35
N LEU A 202 -13.93 -8.51 5.90
CA LEU A 202 -13.68 -7.37 6.77
C LEU A 202 -14.95 -6.91 7.50
N LYS A 203 -16.07 -6.81 6.77
CA LYS A 203 -17.39 -6.49 7.37
C LYS A 203 -17.80 -7.52 8.42
N LYS A 204 -17.68 -8.82 8.10
CA LYS A 204 -17.98 -9.92 9.03
C LYS A 204 -17.13 -9.85 10.30
N LEU A 205 -15.86 -9.48 10.19
CA LEU A 205 -14.94 -9.29 11.31
C LEU A 205 -15.20 -7.99 12.10
N GLY A 206 -16.10 -7.13 11.62
CA GLY A 206 -16.40 -5.83 12.25
C GLY A 206 -15.28 -4.80 12.10
N VAL A 207 -14.42 -4.94 11.10
CA VAL A 207 -13.40 -3.93 10.73
C VAL A 207 -14.11 -2.71 10.16
N ASP A 208 -13.66 -1.50 10.53
CA ASP A 208 -14.12 -0.26 9.92
C ASP A 208 -13.61 -0.20 8.48
N VAL A 209 -14.49 -0.56 7.53
CA VAL A 209 -14.16 -0.67 6.10
C VAL A 209 -15.07 0.21 5.26
N THR A 210 -14.45 1.11 4.49
CA THR A 210 -15.12 1.94 3.50
C THR A 210 -14.73 1.48 2.09
N ARG A 211 -15.70 1.49 1.17
CA ARG A 211 -15.47 1.14 -0.24
C ARG A 211 -16.04 2.19 -1.18
N LYS A 212 -15.28 2.54 -2.21
CA LYS A 212 -15.72 3.40 -3.31
C LYS A 212 -15.26 2.83 -4.66
N ILE A 213 -16.19 2.68 -5.60
CA ILE A 213 -15.88 2.46 -7.01
C ILE A 213 -15.86 3.83 -7.69
N TYR A 214 -14.80 4.13 -8.43
CA TYR A 214 -14.69 5.33 -9.27
C TYR A 214 -15.03 4.99 -10.72
N HIS A 215 -15.65 5.93 -11.43
CA HIS A 215 -15.97 5.79 -12.85
C HIS A 215 -16.79 4.53 -13.20
N GLU A 216 -17.73 4.14 -12.34
CA GLU A 216 -18.50 2.88 -12.50
C GLU A 216 -19.26 2.80 -13.83
N ASP A 217 -19.71 3.94 -14.34
CA ASP A 217 -20.47 4.06 -15.59
C ASP A 217 -19.59 4.30 -16.84
N GLU A 218 -18.27 4.35 -16.69
CA GLU A 218 -17.34 4.63 -17.79
C GLU A 218 -16.68 3.35 -18.31
N PRO A 219 -16.27 3.32 -19.60
CA PRO A 219 -15.47 2.22 -20.13
C PRO A 219 -14.15 2.07 -19.37
N SER A 220 -13.84 0.83 -18.99
CA SER A 220 -12.57 0.45 -18.36
C SER A 220 -11.36 0.94 -19.17
N SER A 221 -10.48 1.71 -18.52
CA SER A 221 -9.28 2.28 -19.14
C SER A 221 -8.09 2.30 -18.18
N LEU A 222 -6.87 2.38 -18.71
CA LEU A 222 -5.68 2.51 -17.87
C LEU A 222 -5.57 3.93 -17.29
N GLU A 223 -6.16 4.92 -17.95
CA GLU A 223 -6.25 6.29 -17.49
C GLU A 223 -7.04 6.39 -16.17
N MET A 224 -8.20 5.72 -16.08
CA MET A 224 -8.98 5.69 -14.83
C MET A 224 -8.25 4.99 -13.69
N HIS A 225 -7.46 3.95 -14.00
CA HIS A 225 -6.63 3.27 -13.00
C HIS A 225 -5.73 4.27 -12.28
N PHE A 226 -5.11 5.20 -13.02
CA PHE A 226 -4.29 6.24 -12.41
C PHE A 226 -5.09 7.41 -11.83
N ALA A 227 -6.25 7.76 -12.40
CA ALA A 227 -7.10 8.86 -11.90
C ALA A 227 -7.47 8.71 -10.42
N VAL A 228 -7.61 7.47 -9.92
CA VAL A 228 -7.84 7.19 -8.50
C VAL A 228 -6.82 7.89 -7.58
N LEU A 229 -5.56 8.06 -8.01
CA LEU A 229 -4.51 8.73 -7.22
C LEU A 229 -4.82 10.20 -6.95
N GLU A 230 -5.52 10.87 -7.86
CA GLU A 230 -5.93 12.27 -7.72
C GLU A 230 -7.27 12.39 -6.97
N GLU A 231 -8.14 11.39 -7.11
CA GLU A 231 -9.52 11.46 -6.65
C GLU A 231 -9.75 10.90 -5.25
N PHE A 232 -8.89 9.98 -4.78
CA PHE A 232 -9.03 9.45 -3.44
C PHE A 232 -8.73 10.55 -2.42
N LYS A 233 -9.60 10.65 -1.42
CA LYS A 233 -9.47 11.58 -0.30
C LYS A 233 -9.69 10.81 0.98
N GLU A 234 -9.10 11.31 2.05
CA GLU A 234 -9.47 10.86 3.39
C GLU A 234 -10.97 11.12 3.57
N VAL A 235 -11.72 10.07 3.89
CA VAL A 235 -13.11 10.23 4.27
C VAL A 235 -13.06 10.81 5.68
N ALA A 236 -13.33 12.11 5.79
CA ALA A 236 -13.38 12.84 7.05
C ALA A 236 -14.39 12.23 8.03
#